data_AF-A0A1C5THS3-F1
#
_entry.id   AF-A0A1C5THS3-F1
#
_cell.length_a   1.000
_cell.length_b   1.000
_cell.length_c   1.000
_cell.angle_alpha   90.00
_cell.angle_beta   90.00
_cell.angle_gamma   90.00
#
_symmetry.space_group_name_H-M   'P 1'
#
loop_
_entity.id
_entity.type
_entity.pdbx_description
1 polymer ?
#
loop_
_entity_poly.entity_id
_entity_poly.type
_entity_poly.pdbx_seq_one_letter_code
_entity_poly.pdbx_strand_id
1 'polypeptide(L)'
;MAGKVYEIMTKATLSKGTKKTISKYDYVVNEIDKILGCWICNHQYQGIIREHQPFIEGSFDLHIWYSHLNESYLLKQQVHYQDAIDLNMKDHQLSQNDQIIVESQYLPRCIHATLENKTMHIEIEKQMSLKIIGNTTILVESKTNDEELEMKINPDFIT
;
A
#
# COMPACT_ATOMS: atom_id res chain seq x y z
N MET A 1 0.14 -47.43 2.84
CA MET A 1 -0.86 -46.87 3.76
C MET A 1 -0.96 -45.38 3.46
N ALA A 2 -2.16 -44.82 3.29
CA ALA A 2 -2.30 -43.38 3.10
C ALA A 2 -1.88 -42.68 4.41
N GLY A 3 -0.96 -41.71 4.32
CA GLY A 3 -0.52 -40.93 5.47
C GLY A 3 -1.68 -40.21 6.14
N LYS A 4 -1.59 -39.95 7.46
CA LYS A 4 -2.61 -39.15 8.14
C LYS A 4 -2.59 -37.74 7.56
N VAL A 5 -3.76 -37.23 7.18
CA VAL A 5 -3.94 -35.87 6.68
C VAL A 5 -4.54 -35.02 7.80
N TYR A 6 -3.95 -33.85 8.05
CA TYR A 6 -4.45 -32.85 8.99
C TYR A 6 -4.80 -31.57 8.25
N GLU A 7 -5.86 -30.90 8.70
CA GLU A 7 -6.27 -29.58 8.20
C GLU A 7 -5.99 -28.53 9.28
N ILE A 8 -5.29 -27.46 8.91
CA ILE A 8 -5.05 -26.31 9.78
C ILE A 8 -5.83 -25.12 9.23
N MET A 9 -6.86 -24.70 9.96
CA MET A 9 -7.63 -23.50 9.67
C MET A 9 -6.96 -22.28 10.30
N THR A 10 -6.71 -21.23 9.53
CA THR A 10 -6.02 -20.03 10.00
C THR A 10 -6.44 -18.77 9.24
N LYS A 11 -5.96 -17.60 9.66
CA LYS A 11 -6.02 -16.35 8.89
C LYS A 11 -4.66 -16.03 8.29
N ALA A 12 -4.63 -15.67 7.01
CA ALA A 12 -3.41 -15.33 6.31
C ALA A 12 -3.60 -14.12 5.39
N THR A 13 -2.49 -13.49 4.98
CA THR A 13 -2.53 -12.53 3.88
C THR A 13 -2.77 -13.30 2.58
N LEU A 14 -3.93 -13.12 1.99
CA LEU A 14 -4.35 -13.80 0.76
C LEU A 14 -3.81 -13.11 -0.48
N SER A 15 -3.72 -11.78 -0.43
CA SER A 15 -3.12 -10.99 -1.50
C SER A 15 -2.58 -9.66 -0.98
N LYS A 16 -1.59 -9.13 -1.67
CA LYS A 16 -0.97 -7.83 -1.39
C LYS A 16 -0.55 -7.17 -2.68
N GLY A 17 -0.84 -5.87 -2.78
CA GLY A 17 -0.35 -5.02 -3.84
C GLY A 17 0.22 -3.73 -3.30
N THR A 18 1.15 -3.14 -4.04
CA THR A 18 1.74 -1.83 -3.73
C THR A 18 1.72 -1.01 -5.01
N LYS A 19 1.28 0.24 -4.91
CA LYS A 19 1.21 1.17 -6.04
C LYS A 19 1.89 2.48 -5.68
N LYS A 20 2.85 2.87 -6.51
CA LYS A 20 3.42 4.22 -6.52
C LYS A 20 2.62 5.07 -7.50
N THR A 21 2.30 6.30 -7.13
CA THR A 21 1.53 7.24 -7.97
C THR A 21 2.16 8.61 -7.90
N ILE A 22 2.28 9.26 -9.06
CA ILE A 22 2.61 10.67 -9.19
C ILE A 22 1.40 11.36 -9.80
N SER A 23 0.84 12.33 -9.09
CA SER A 23 -0.32 13.10 -9.51
C SER A 23 0.07 14.55 -9.74
N LYS A 24 -0.46 15.17 -10.80
CA LYS A 24 -0.20 16.56 -11.14
C LYS A 24 -1.43 17.40 -10.83
N TYR A 25 -1.22 18.55 -10.20
CA TYR A 25 -2.27 19.50 -9.84
C TYR A 25 -1.87 20.90 -10.30
N ASP A 26 -2.79 21.56 -10.98
CA ASP A 26 -2.60 22.92 -11.49
C ASP A 26 -3.47 23.88 -10.70
N TYR A 27 -2.85 24.90 -10.11
CA TYR A 27 -3.55 25.94 -9.35
C TYR A 27 -3.24 27.32 -9.94
N VAL A 28 -4.28 27.98 -10.43
CA VAL A 28 -4.17 29.35 -10.95
C VAL A 28 -4.26 30.32 -9.79
N VAL A 29 -3.24 31.18 -9.64
CA VAL A 29 -3.21 32.25 -8.64
C VAL A 29 -2.89 33.55 -9.36
N ASN A 30 -3.81 34.52 -9.29
CA ASN A 30 -3.69 35.78 -10.05
C ASN A 30 -2.43 36.59 -9.69
N GLU A 31 -1.98 36.42 -8.45
CA GLU A 31 -1.03 37.27 -7.74
C GLU A 31 0.00 36.37 -7.04
N ILE A 32 1.00 35.91 -7.81
CA ILE A 32 2.09 35.09 -7.31
C ILE A 32 3.40 35.47 -8.00
N ASP A 33 4.45 35.65 -7.20
CA ASP A 33 5.80 35.94 -7.67
C ASP A 33 6.69 34.69 -7.58
N LYS A 34 6.59 33.93 -6.48
CA LYS A 34 7.43 32.76 -6.21
C LYS A 34 6.75 31.76 -5.27
N ILE A 35 6.98 30.47 -5.51
CA ILE A 35 6.65 29.40 -4.57
C ILE A 35 7.77 29.30 -3.52
N LEU A 36 7.40 29.41 -2.24
CA LEU A 36 8.32 29.36 -1.10
C LEU A 36 8.35 27.97 -0.43
N GLY A 37 7.23 27.24 -0.48
CA GLY A 37 7.15 25.90 0.06
C GLY A 37 5.88 25.17 -0.37
N CYS A 38 5.94 23.85 -0.41
CA CYS A 38 4.80 23.00 -0.69
C CYS A 38 4.91 21.73 0.16
N TRP A 39 3.92 21.47 1.01
CA TRP A 39 3.92 20.31 1.89
C TRP A 39 2.51 19.75 2.07
N ILE A 40 2.47 18.53 2.58
CA ILE A 40 1.23 17.80 2.81
C ILE A 40 1.08 17.53 4.30
N CYS A 41 -0.15 17.62 4.79
CA CYS A 41 -0.53 17.18 6.12
C CYS A 41 -1.88 16.46 6.12
N ASN A 42 -2.26 15.89 7.26
CA ASN A 42 -3.57 15.29 7.50
C ASN A 42 -3.94 14.20 6.47
N HIS A 43 -2.96 13.35 6.12
CA HIS A 43 -3.21 12.23 5.22
C HIS A 43 -4.09 11.18 5.90
N GLN A 44 -5.29 10.99 5.36
CA GLN A 44 -6.26 10.02 5.80
C GLN A 44 -6.58 9.08 4.64
N TYR A 45 -6.76 7.80 4.92
CA TYR A 45 -7.05 6.82 3.90
C TYR A 45 -7.72 5.58 4.47
N GLN A 46 -8.45 4.87 3.62
CA GLN A 46 -9.12 3.62 3.93
C GLN A 46 -9.16 2.71 2.71
N GLY A 47 -9.30 1.41 2.97
CA GLY A 47 -9.56 0.41 1.95
C GLY A 47 -11.07 0.20 1.79
N ILE A 48 -11.54 0.12 0.56
CA ILE A 48 -12.94 -0.19 0.24
C ILE A 48 -13.01 -1.29 -0.82
N ILE A 49 -14.15 -1.98 -0.90
CA ILE A 49 -14.44 -2.93 -1.98
C ILE A 49 -15.60 -2.35 -2.80
N ARG A 50 -15.40 -2.21 -4.10
CA ARG A 50 -16.47 -1.89 -5.07
C ARG A 50 -16.43 -2.91 -6.17
N GLU A 51 -17.58 -3.51 -6.47
CA GLU A 51 -17.70 -4.48 -7.58
C GLU A 51 -16.67 -5.63 -7.53
N HIS A 52 -16.39 -6.16 -6.33
CA HIS A 52 -15.37 -7.20 -6.08
C HIS A 52 -13.91 -6.77 -6.39
N GLN A 53 -13.65 -5.46 -6.49
CA GLN A 53 -12.32 -4.90 -6.64
C GLN A 53 -11.97 -4.04 -5.42
N PRO A 54 -10.77 -4.21 -4.83
CA PRO A 54 -10.32 -3.40 -3.72
C PRO A 54 -9.73 -2.07 -4.21
N PHE A 55 -10.13 -0.99 -3.57
CA PHE A 55 -9.61 0.35 -3.82
C PHE A 55 -9.07 0.96 -2.54
N ILE A 56 -8.14 1.89 -2.69
CA ILE A 56 -7.78 2.83 -1.64
C ILE A 56 -8.47 4.15 -1.94
N GLU A 57 -9.23 4.65 -0.99
CA GLU A 57 -9.71 6.03 -0.99
C GLU A 57 -8.93 6.80 0.07
N GLY A 58 -8.58 8.05 -0.22
CA GLY A 58 -7.93 8.88 0.76
C GLY A 58 -7.98 10.36 0.41
N SER A 59 -7.56 11.14 1.37
CA SER A 59 -7.48 12.59 1.28
C SER A 59 -6.25 13.11 2.01
N PHE A 60 -5.78 14.27 1.59
CA PHE A 60 -4.74 15.00 2.30
C PHE A 60 -4.90 16.50 2.08
N ASP A 61 -4.38 17.29 3.01
CA ASP A 61 -4.33 18.74 2.88
C ASP A 61 -3.01 19.14 2.23
N LEU A 62 -3.10 19.77 1.07
CA LEU A 62 -2.00 20.37 0.35
C LEU A 62 -1.86 21.85 0.76
N HIS A 63 -0.70 22.20 1.27
CA HIS A 63 -0.34 23.56 1.64
C HIS A 63 0.71 24.10 0.68
N ILE A 64 0.41 25.22 0.03
CA ILE A 64 1.30 25.91 -0.89
C ILE A 64 1.57 27.30 -0.32
N TRP A 65 2.80 27.53 0.12
CA TRP A 65 3.28 28.82 0.61
C TRP A 65 3.96 29.55 -0.55
N TYR A 66 3.53 30.78 -0.81
CA TYR A 66 4.00 31.59 -1.92
C TYR A 66 4.13 33.06 -1.53
N SER A 67 4.88 33.84 -2.30
CA SER A 67 5.03 35.28 -2.11
C SER A 67 4.33 36.08 -3.19
N HIS A 68 3.85 37.26 -2.81
CA HIS A 68 3.42 38.31 -3.73
C HIS A 68 3.67 39.70 -3.12
N LEU A 69 4.31 40.61 -3.85
CA LEU A 69 4.59 41.99 -3.41
C LEU A 69 5.28 42.08 -2.04
N ASN A 70 6.32 41.26 -1.82
CA ASN A 70 7.07 41.13 -0.56
C ASN A 70 6.29 40.59 0.65
N GLU A 71 5.03 40.20 0.46
CA GLU A 71 4.22 39.49 1.46
C GLU A 71 4.18 37.99 1.16
N SER A 72 3.80 37.18 2.17
CA SER A 72 3.70 35.73 2.02
C SER A 72 2.29 35.22 2.33
N TYR A 73 1.82 34.28 1.52
CA TYR A 73 0.46 33.78 1.54
C TYR A 73 0.45 32.26 1.56
N LEU A 74 -0.61 31.69 2.15
CA LEU A 74 -0.78 30.25 2.26
C LEU A 74 -2.07 29.82 1.55
N LEU A 75 -1.93 29.09 0.45
CA LEU A 75 -3.05 28.40 -0.20
C LEU A 75 -3.18 27.01 0.42
N LYS A 76 -4.38 26.67 0.89
CA LYS A 76 -4.72 25.34 1.41
C LYS A 76 -5.75 24.68 0.51
N GLN A 77 -5.49 23.45 0.11
CA GLN A 77 -6.37 22.67 -0.76
C GLN A 77 -6.52 21.25 -0.22
N GLN A 78 -7.76 20.79 -0.05
CA GLN A 78 -8.00 19.41 0.30
C GLN A 78 -8.07 18.58 -0.98
N VAL A 79 -7.18 17.60 -1.10
CA VAL A 79 -7.09 16.73 -2.27
C VAL A 79 -7.67 15.38 -1.92
N HIS A 80 -8.61 14.90 -2.73
CA HIS A 80 -9.21 13.57 -2.64
C HIS A 80 -8.69 12.68 -3.77
N TYR A 81 -8.43 11.42 -3.48
CA TYR A 81 -7.95 10.47 -4.48
C TYR A 81 -8.54 9.07 -4.27
N GLN A 82 -8.55 8.32 -5.37
CA GLN A 82 -8.90 6.90 -5.36
C GLN A 82 -7.89 6.12 -6.22
N ASP A 83 -7.32 5.06 -5.66
CA ASP A 83 -6.41 4.16 -6.35
C ASP A 83 -7.00 2.76 -6.47
N ALA A 84 -7.06 2.25 -7.70
CA ALA A 84 -7.12 0.81 -7.93
C ALA A 84 -5.73 0.20 -7.69
N ILE A 85 -5.65 -0.83 -6.85
CA ILE A 85 -4.44 -1.64 -6.67
C ILE A 85 -4.69 -3.01 -7.28
N ASP A 86 -3.83 -3.38 -8.23
CA ASP A 86 -3.86 -4.72 -8.81
C ASP A 86 -3.47 -5.75 -7.76
N LEU A 87 -4.42 -6.60 -7.42
CA LEU A 87 -4.20 -7.74 -6.55
C LEU A 87 -4.27 -9.03 -7.36
N ASN A 88 -3.31 -9.92 -7.12
CA ASN A 88 -3.39 -11.27 -7.61
C ASN A 88 -4.29 -12.08 -6.66
N MET A 89 -5.53 -12.34 -7.08
CA MET A 89 -6.58 -13.00 -6.27
C MET A 89 -6.95 -14.39 -6.81
N LYS A 90 -6.04 -15.06 -7.52
CA LYS A 90 -6.30 -16.22 -8.40
C LYS A 90 -7.32 -17.25 -7.87
N ASP A 91 -7.34 -17.53 -6.57
CA ASP A 91 -8.21 -18.56 -5.99
C ASP A 91 -9.11 -18.05 -4.84
N HIS A 92 -9.20 -16.72 -4.64
CA HIS A 92 -10.00 -16.14 -3.55
C HIS A 92 -10.99 -15.08 -4.05
N GLN A 93 -12.27 -15.31 -3.84
CA GLN A 93 -13.30 -14.30 -4.04
C GLN A 93 -13.43 -13.44 -2.77
N LEU A 94 -13.32 -12.12 -2.94
CA LEU A 94 -13.50 -11.20 -1.82
C LEU A 94 -14.88 -11.38 -1.18
N SER A 95 -14.88 -11.55 0.14
CA SER A 95 -16.05 -11.73 0.97
C SER A 95 -16.11 -10.66 2.06
N GLN A 96 -17.27 -10.52 2.72
CA GLN A 96 -17.41 -9.58 3.84
C GLN A 96 -16.57 -9.97 5.08
N ASN A 97 -16.09 -11.21 5.15
CA ASN A 97 -15.24 -11.68 6.26
C ASN A 97 -13.77 -11.31 6.07
N ASP A 98 -13.39 -10.87 4.87
CA ASP A 98 -12.03 -10.47 4.58
C ASP A 98 -11.74 -9.08 5.15
N GLN A 99 -10.55 -8.94 5.72
CA GLN A 99 -10.06 -7.69 6.25
C GLN A 99 -9.17 -7.02 5.21
N ILE A 100 -9.43 -5.74 4.97
CA ILE A 100 -8.60 -4.91 4.09
C ILE A 100 -7.71 -4.07 4.97
N ILE A 101 -6.40 -4.23 4.82
CA ILE A 101 -5.41 -3.40 5.49
C ILE A 101 -4.76 -2.53 4.44
N VAL A 102 -4.87 -1.22 4.64
CA VAL A 102 -4.19 -0.21 3.82
C VAL A 102 -3.07 0.41 4.63
N GLU A 103 -1.95 0.67 3.97
CA GLU A 103 -0.77 1.23 4.60
C GLU A 103 -0.07 2.17 3.61
N SER A 104 0.14 3.43 4.03
CA SER A 104 1.01 4.36 3.33
C SER A 104 2.47 4.04 3.65
N GLN A 105 3.30 3.81 2.64
CA GLN A 105 4.73 3.50 2.84
C GLN A 105 5.52 4.70 3.41
N TYR A 106 5.08 5.90 3.08
CA TYR A 106 5.54 7.18 3.62
C TYR A 106 4.41 8.21 3.49
N LEU A 107 4.51 9.33 4.21
CA LEU A 107 3.57 10.44 4.02
C LEU A 107 3.68 10.96 2.57
N PRO A 108 2.56 11.19 1.86
CA PRO A 108 2.58 11.80 0.54
C PRO A 108 3.42 13.08 0.53
N ARG A 109 4.15 13.31 -0.55
CA ARG A 109 5.12 14.41 -0.62
C ARG A 109 5.01 15.18 -1.93
N CYS A 110 5.18 16.49 -1.84
CA CYS A 110 5.46 17.30 -3.01
C CYS A 110 6.87 16.98 -3.50
N ILE A 111 6.99 16.53 -4.74
CA ILE A 111 8.28 16.23 -5.38
C ILE A 111 8.70 17.34 -6.34
N HIS A 112 7.74 18.04 -6.96
CA HIS A 112 7.98 19.19 -7.82
C HIS A 112 6.92 20.27 -7.60
N ALA A 113 7.34 21.52 -7.61
CA ALA A 113 6.48 22.69 -7.59
C ALA A 113 7.09 23.76 -8.50
N THR A 114 6.45 24.07 -9.62
CA THR A 114 6.90 25.08 -10.57
C THR A 114 5.82 26.12 -10.81
N LEU A 115 6.23 27.32 -11.24
CA LEU A 115 5.34 28.42 -11.56
C LEU A 115 5.55 28.79 -13.03
N GLU A 116 4.52 28.62 -13.86
CA GLU A 116 4.53 29.01 -15.26
C GLU A 116 3.26 29.82 -15.55
N ASN A 117 3.40 31.01 -16.13
CA ASN A 117 2.27 31.86 -16.55
C ASN A 117 1.17 32.00 -15.46
N LYS A 118 1.56 32.29 -14.22
CA LYS A 118 0.65 32.41 -13.04
C LYS A 118 -0.08 31.12 -12.63
N THR A 119 0.36 29.97 -13.15
CA THR A 119 -0.16 28.66 -12.80
C THR A 119 0.92 27.88 -12.03
N MET A 120 0.57 27.42 -10.83
CA MET A 120 1.43 26.54 -10.06
C MET A 120 1.19 25.10 -10.49
N HIS A 121 2.23 24.44 -10.98
CA HIS A 121 2.23 23.02 -11.33
C HIS A 121 2.86 22.24 -10.18
N ILE A 122 2.04 21.45 -9.49
CA ILE A 122 2.44 20.69 -8.31
C ILE A 122 2.40 19.20 -8.63
N GLU A 123 3.52 18.50 -8.41
CA GLU A 123 3.58 17.05 -8.51
C GLU A 123 3.68 16.43 -7.12
N ILE A 124 2.70 15.59 -6.80
CA ILE A 124 2.63 14.86 -5.54
C ILE A 124 2.91 13.39 -5.79
N GLU A 125 3.84 12.85 -5.02
CA GLU A 125 4.15 11.42 -4.99
C GLU A 125 3.55 10.77 -3.75
N LYS A 126 2.94 9.61 -3.95
CA LYS A 126 2.52 8.71 -2.87
C LYS A 126 2.82 7.27 -3.23
N GLN A 127 3.01 6.43 -2.22
CA GLN A 127 3.14 5.00 -2.38
C GLN A 127 2.31 4.28 -1.32
N MET A 128 1.27 3.62 -1.79
CA MET A 128 0.28 2.96 -0.95
C MET A 128 0.34 1.45 -1.15
N SER A 129 0.02 0.70 -0.11
CA SER A 129 -0.13 -0.74 -0.17
C SER A 129 -1.47 -1.18 0.40
N LEU A 130 -2.01 -2.24 -0.17
CA LEU A 130 -3.27 -2.85 0.25
C LEU A 130 -3.03 -4.36 0.40
N LYS A 131 -3.50 -4.91 1.52
CA LYS A 131 -3.44 -6.33 1.87
C LYS A 131 -4.85 -6.84 2.16
N ILE A 132 -5.16 -8.03 1.66
CA ILE A 132 -6.37 -8.76 2.01
C ILE A 132 -5.99 -9.86 2.98
N ILE A 133 -6.58 -9.85 4.18
CA ILE A 133 -6.43 -10.91 5.17
C ILE A 133 -7.75 -11.66 5.28
N GLY A 134 -7.71 -12.97 5.06
CA GLY A 134 -8.90 -13.82 5.14
C GLY A 134 -8.57 -15.19 5.69
N ASN A 135 -9.61 -16.00 5.85
CA ASN A 135 -9.47 -17.38 6.32
C ASN A 135 -8.91 -18.26 5.20
N THR A 136 -8.02 -19.20 5.55
CA THR A 136 -7.51 -20.20 4.62
C THR A 136 -7.17 -21.50 5.37
N THR A 137 -7.05 -22.59 4.63
CA THR A 137 -6.74 -23.92 5.15
C THR A 137 -5.41 -24.41 4.59
N ILE A 138 -4.54 -24.89 5.47
CA ILE A 138 -3.30 -25.55 5.10
C ILE A 138 -3.51 -27.06 5.29
N LEU A 139 -3.28 -27.83 4.23
CA LEU A 139 -3.28 -29.30 4.29
C LEU A 139 -1.89 -29.80 4.69
N VAL A 140 -1.83 -30.66 5.70
CA VAL A 140 -0.58 -31.27 6.16
C VAL A 140 -0.67 -32.77 6.03
N GLU A 141 0.15 -33.36 5.17
CA GLU A 141 0.27 -34.81 5.03
C GLU A 141 1.41 -35.33 5.90
N SER A 142 1.08 -36.20 6.85
CA SER A 142 2.08 -36.92 7.62
C SER A 142 2.67 -38.05 6.77
N LYS A 143 3.96 -37.94 6.45
CA LYS A 143 4.74 -39.07 5.96
C LYS A 143 5.11 -39.96 7.15
N THR A 144 4.62 -41.19 7.17
CA THR A 144 5.20 -42.25 8.00
C THR A 144 6.52 -42.66 7.36
N ASN A 145 7.63 -42.09 7.82
CA ASN A 145 8.94 -42.62 7.49
C ASN A 145 9.15 -43.87 8.36
N ASP A 146 8.64 -45.01 7.90
CA ASP A 146 9.02 -46.34 8.40
C ASP A 146 10.39 -46.77 7.82
N GLU A 147 11.14 -45.84 7.22
CA GLU A 147 12.59 -46.01 7.12
C GLU A 147 13.13 -45.83 8.52
N GLU A 148 13.43 -46.94 9.21
CA GLU A 148 14.44 -46.96 10.25
C GLU A 148 15.57 -46.06 9.76
N LEU A 149 15.76 -44.92 10.43
CA LEU A 149 16.99 -44.17 10.31
C LEU A 149 18.07 -45.14 10.80
N GLU A 150 18.61 -45.97 9.91
CA GLU A 150 19.86 -46.66 10.14
C GLU A 150 20.84 -45.54 10.48
N MET A 151 21.08 -45.36 11.78
CA MET A 151 22.17 -44.55 12.25
C MET A 151 23.40 -45.24 11.68
N LYS A 152 23.89 -44.75 10.54
CA LYS A 152 25.21 -45.09 10.02
C LYS A 152 26.22 -44.49 10.97
N ILE A 153 26.39 -45.12 12.12
CA ILE A 153 27.51 -44.87 13.03
C ILE A 153 28.73 -45.24 12.19
N ASN A 154 29.54 -44.24 11.86
CA ASN A 154 30.83 -44.51 11.22
C ASN A 154 31.71 -45.24 12.26
N PRO A 155 32.04 -46.52 12.05
CA PRO A 155 32.82 -47.30 13.02
C PRO A 155 34.24 -46.75 13.21
N ASP A 156 34.76 -45.94 12.27
CA ASP A 156 36.09 -45.34 12.35
C ASP A 156 36.22 -44.25 13.44
N PHE A 157 35.11 -43.81 14.06
CA PHE A 157 35.12 -42.84 15.16
C PHE A 157 35.32 -43.46 16.55
N ILE A 158 35.34 -44.79 16.67
CA ILE A 158 35.73 -45.47 17.91
C ILE A 158 37.12 -46.06 17.66
N THR A 159 38.16 -45.27 17.95
CA THR A 159 39.53 -45.76 18.12
C THR A 159 39.89 -45.76 19.59
#